data_AF-A0AAN7TUV5-F1
#
_entry.id   AF-A0AAN7TUV5-F1
#
_cell.length_a   1.000
_cell.length_b   1.000
_cell.length_c   1.000
_cell.angle_alpha   90.00
_cell.angle_beta   90.00
_cell.angle_gamma   90.00
#
_symmetry.space_group_name_H-M   'P 1'
#
loop_
_entity.id
_entity.type
_entity.pdbx_description
1 polymer ?
#
loop_
_entity_poly.entity_id
_entity_poly.type
_entity_poly.pdbx_seq_one_letter_code
_entity_poly.pdbx_strand_id
1 'polypeptide(L)'
;MTQVLFYGCLFITFSPILAFFFMVIAKNSQLVILTIGGSFFWLVSILISAIWWYIIPPMREQWWFIISFSVLFQEIFRYIFYRLYSYGFNDRPSLNQIKETRHQMALDSMRKRKQQNGGSSSNEIESINNEINNNNNNNNNDDDENKEITEEEKEKIKIEKQKQREIEISARLETLSARPNHTLSSAAIGVGSGVAYGFIMFGSILWESTGPGTLFSPACPTVNLFMLSSIITLFMTLLHVVYNVLAFQGYRSKKYHLVAFVIITHFVTTYLTLLNLPTKTTSCFGSVFTVGVITLFSVGFCIFSLLKSDSITKIH
;
A
#
# COMPACT_ATOMS: atom_id res chain seq x y z
N MET A 1 -15.99 -33.89 -16.02
CA MET A 1 -16.86 -32.76 -16.42
C MET A 1 -16.91 -31.69 -15.32
N THR A 2 -17.08 -32.05 -14.05
CA THR A 2 -17.24 -31.09 -12.92
C THR A 2 -15.93 -30.40 -12.51
N GLN A 3 -14.79 -31.10 -12.62
CA GLN A 3 -13.47 -30.49 -12.42
C GLN A 3 -13.17 -29.34 -13.40
N VAL A 4 -13.65 -29.45 -14.65
CA VAL A 4 -13.50 -28.38 -15.66
C VAL A 4 -14.31 -27.14 -15.26
N LEU A 5 -15.53 -27.35 -14.73
CA LEU A 5 -16.36 -26.28 -14.20
C LEU A 5 -15.68 -25.58 -13.00
N PHE A 6 -15.14 -26.37 -12.07
CA PHE A 6 -14.40 -25.85 -10.92
C PHE A 6 -13.23 -24.95 -11.36
N TYR A 7 -12.33 -25.46 -12.19
CA TYR A 7 -11.18 -24.67 -12.65
C TYR A 7 -11.59 -23.49 -13.54
N GLY A 8 -12.62 -23.66 -14.37
CA GLY A 8 -13.16 -22.58 -15.20
C GLY A 8 -13.67 -21.42 -14.34
N CYS A 9 -14.53 -21.71 -13.36
CA CYS A 9 -15.05 -20.70 -12.45
C CYS A 9 -13.97 -20.08 -11.55
N LEU A 10 -12.99 -20.88 -11.10
CA LEU A 10 -11.84 -20.39 -10.32
C LEU A 10 -11.04 -19.37 -11.11
N PHE A 11 -10.70 -19.68 -12.37
CA PHE A 11 -9.94 -18.76 -13.21
C PHE A 11 -10.76 -17.54 -13.61
N ILE A 12 -12.06 -17.67 -13.89
CA ILE A 12 -12.91 -16.48 -14.16
C ILE A 12 -12.86 -15.50 -12.99
N THR A 13 -13.03 -15.98 -11.76
CA THR A 13 -13.06 -15.10 -10.58
C THR A 13 -11.70 -14.49 -10.26
N PHE A 14 -10.64 -15.30 -10.22
CA PHE A 14 -9.35 -14.86 -9.68
C PHE A 14 -8.32 -14.46 -10.74
N SER A 15 -8.57 -14.69 -12.04
CA SER A 15 -7.60 -14.41 -13.13
C SER A 15 -7.01 -13.00 -13.10
N PRO A 16 -7.80 -11.90 -13.10
CA PRO A 16 -7.21 -10.57 -13.19
C PRO A 16 -6.39 -10.21 -11.95
N ILE A 17 -6.82 -10.69 -10.78
CA ILE A 17 -6.14 -10.44 -9.51
C ILE A 17 -4.84 -11.23 -9.44
N LEU A 18 -4.87 -12.50 -9.86
CA LEU A 18 -3.71 -13.37 -9.87
C LEU A 18 -2.67 -12.85 -10.87
N ALA A 19 -3.10 -12.41 -12.05
CA ALA A 19 -2.24 -11.79 -13.05
C ALA A 19 -1.58 -10.52 -12.52
N PHE A 20 -2.35 -9.60 -11.91
CA PHE A 20 -1.82 -8.38 -11.32
C PHE A 20 -0.88 -8.67 -10.13
N PHE A 21 -1.20 -9.69 -9.32
CA PHE A 21 -0.37 -10.10 -8.20
C PHE A 21 1.00 -10.59 -8.66
N PHE A 22 1.08 -11.56 -9.57
CA PHE A 22 2.37 -12.09 -10.04
C PHE A 22 3.16 -11.09 -10.89
N MET A 23 2.48 -10.29 -11.72
CA MET A 23 3.16 -9.37 -12.63
C MET A 23 3.72 -8.13 -11.92
N VAL A 24 3.05 -7.65 -10.87
CA VAL A 24 3.33 -6.34 -10.27
C VAL A 24 3.63 -6.43 -8.78
N ILE A 25 2.77 -7.09 -8.00
CA ILE A 25 2.89 -7.12 -6.52
C ILE A 25 4.06 -8.01 -6.08
N ALA A 26 4.17 -9.21 -6.65
CA ALA A 26 5.15 -10.23 -6.26
C ALA A 26 6.61 -9.81 -6.49
N LYS A 27 6.84 -8.77 -7.32
CA LYS A 27 8.17 -8.23 -7.58
C LYS A 27 8.79 -7.50 -6.38
N ASN A 28 7.97 -7.07 -5.41
CA ASN A 28 8.44 -6.34 -4.24
C ASN A 28 7.77 -6.89 -2.96
N SER A 29 8.57 -7.31 -1.99
CA SER A 29 8.09 -7.87 -0.72
C SER A 29 7.20 -6.91 0.09
N GLN A 30 7.44 -5.60 -0.01
CA GLN A 30 6.63 -4.58 0.68
C GLN A 30 5.17 -4.58 0.21
N LEU A 31 4.92 -4.74 -1.10
CA LEU A 31 3.55 -4.79 -1.63
C LEU A 31 2.83 -6.09 -1.24
N VAL A 32 3.57 -7.19 -1.12
CA VAL A 32 3.03 -8.46 -0.64
C VAL A 32 2.53 -8.32 0.80
N ILE A 33 3.32 -7.69 1.68
CA ILE A 33 2.92 -7.42 3.08
C ILE A 33 1.66 -6.55 3.14
N LEU A 34 1.58 -5.50 2.30
CA LEU A 34 0.39 -4.65 2.22
C LEU A 34 -0.85 -5.40 1.72
N THR A 35 -0.67 -6.36 0.81
CA THR A 35 -1.75 -7.23 0.32
C THR A 35 -2.29 -8.09 1.45
N ILE A 36 -1.41 -8.75 2.20
CA ILE A 36 -1.79 -9.58 3.36
C ILE A 36 -2.50 -8.72 4.42
N GLY A 37 -1.98 -7.51 4.70
CA GLY A 37 -2.62 -6.56 5.60
C GLY A 37 -4.02 -6.15 5.13
N GLY A 38 -4.19 -5.86 3.84
CA GLY A 38 -5.50 -5.53 3.25
C GLY A 38 -6.53 -6.65 3.41
N SER A 39 -6.14 -7.91 3.19
CA SER A 39 -6.98 -9.08 3.45
C SER A 39 -7.38 -9.19 4.92
N PHE A 40 -6.41 -9.04 5.83
CA PHE A 40 -6.65 -9.13 7.27
C PHE A 40 -7.64 -8.09 7.77
N PHE A 41 -7.45 -6.81 7.42
CA PHE A 41 -8.34 -5.74 7.88
C PHE A 41 -9.75 -5.86 7.28
N TRP A 42 -9.87 -6.36 6.05
CA TRP A 42 -11.19 -6.66 5.46
C TRP A 42 -11.89 -7.81 6.21
N LEU A 43 -11.16 -8.89 6.53
CA LEU A 43 -11.70 -10.01 7.32
C LEU A 43 -12.15 -9.57 8.72
N VAL A 44 -11.38 -8.70 9.39
CA VAL A 44 -11.79 -8.14 10.68
C VAL A 44 -13.06 -7.30 10.54
N SER A 45 -13.22 -6.55 9.44
CA SER A 45 -14.43 -5.75 9.23
C SER A 45 -15.68 -6.62 9.09
N ILE A 46 -15.62 -7.71 8.33
CA ILE A 46 -16.75 -8.63 8.19
C ILE A 46 -16.98 -9.46 9.46
N LEU A 47 -15.92 -9.75 10.24
CA LEU A 47 -16.03 -10.40 11.54
C LEU A 47 -16.83 -9.54 12.51
N ILE A 48 -16.52 -8.24 12.59
CA ILE A 48 -17.29 -7.29 13.40
C ILE A 48 -18.72 -7.18 12.90
N SER A 49 -18.93 -7.17 11.58
CA SER A 49 -20.27 -7.22 11.00
C SER A 49 -21.04 -8.47 11.42
N ALA A 50 -20.39 -9.63 11.52
CA ALA A 50 -20.99 -10.88 11.96
C ALA A 50 -21.30 -10.90 13.47
N ILE A 51 -20.40 -10.35 14.31
CA ILE A 51 -20.64 -10.16 15.74
C ILE A 51 -21.84 -9.23 15.94
N TRP A 52 -21.88 -8.14 15.18
CA TRP A 52 -23.01 -7.21 15.19
C TRP A 52 -24.31 -7.95 14.85
N TRP A 53 -24.31 -8.70 13.74
CA TRP A 53 -25.44 -9.53 13.29
C TRP A 53 -25.96 -10.49 14.38
N TYR A 54 -25.05 -11.07 15.17
CA TYR A 54 -25.38 -11.98 16.26
C TYR A 54 -26.01 -11.28 17.48
N ILE A 55 -25.54 -10.09 17.86
CA ILE A 55 -25.97 -9.39 19.09
C ILE A 55 -27.38 -8.83 18.98
N ILE A 56 -27.80 -8.34 17.81
CA ILE A 56 -29.06 -7.58 17.65
C ILE A 56 -30.11 -8.45 16.92
N PRO A 57 -31.11 -9.01 17.63
CA PRO A 57 -32.12 -9.90 17.04
C PRO A 57 -32.89 -9.35 15.83
N PRO A 58 -33.38 -8.08 15.80
CA PRO A 58 -34.19 -7.58 14.68
C PRO A 58 -33.41 -7.46 13.37
N MET A 59 -32.07 -7.52 13.40
CA MET A 59 -31.29 -7.51 12.17
C MET A 59 -31.44 -8.80 11.38
N ARG A 60 -31.75 -9.93 12.04
CA ARG A 60 -31.85 -11.24 11.39
C ARG A 60 -32.99 -11.33 10.38
N GLU A 61 -33.99 -10.46 10.51
CA GLU A 61 -35.17 -10.45 9.65
C GLU A 61 -35.12 -9.39 8.55
N GLN A 62 -34.35 -8.31 8.76
CA GLN A 62 -34.35 -7.13 7.89
C GLN A 62 -33.02 -7.00 7.11
N TRP A 63 -33.01 -7.50 5.88
CA TRP A 63 -31.82 -7.50 4.99
C TRP A 63 -31.23 -6.11 4.78
N TRP A 64 -32.07 -5.06 4.70
CA TRP A 64 -31.59 -3.70 4.48
C TRP A 64 -30.67 -3.19 5.59
N PHE A 65 -30.86 -3.67 6.82
CA PHE A 65 -30.11 -3.20 7.97
C PHE A 65 -28.74 -3.89 8.00
N ILE A 66 -28.71 -5.21 7.84
CA ILE A 66 -27.47 -5.99 7.80
C ILE A 66 -26.51 -5.44 6.74
N ILE A 67 -27.02 -5.26 5.51
CA ILE A 67 -26.23 -4.81 4.38
C ILE A 67 -25.63 -3.43 4.67
N SER A 68 -26.44 -2.50 5.17
CA SER A 68 -25.98 -1.15 5.44
C SER A 68 -24.84 -1.09 6.46
N PHE A 69 -24.97 -1.80 7.58
CA PHE A 69 -23.92 -1.81 8.61
C PHE A 69 -22.67 -2.55 8.14
N SER A 70 -22.82 -3.63 7.37
CA SER A 70 -21.68 -4.37 6.82
C SER A 70 -20.81 -3.51 5.90
N VAL A 71 -21.43 -2.72 5.01
CA VAL A 71 -20.74 -1.79 4.12
C VAL A 71 -20.09 -0.67 4.92
N LEU A 72 -20.78 -0.13 5.93
CA LEU A 72 -20.24 0.91 6.81
C LEU A 72 -18.97 0.44 7.54
N PHE A 73 -19.00 -0.76 8.13
CA PHE A 73 -17.82 -1.31 8.79
C PHE A 73 -16.67 -1.54 7.80
N GLN A 74 -16.95 -2.03 6.59
CA GLN A 74 -15.92 -2.18 5.55
C GLN A 74 -15.25 -0.84 5.19
N GLU A 75 -16.02 0.24 5.06
CA GLU A 75 -15.49 1.58 4.77
C GLU A 75 -14.72 2.18 5.95
N ILE A 76 -15.19 1.99 7.18
CA ILE A 76 -14.47 2.43 8.41
C ILE A 76 -13.12 1.72 8.52
N PHE A 77 -13.08 0.40 8.33
CA PHE A 77 -11.85 -0.38 8.39
C PHE A 77 -10.87 0.01 7.28
N ARG A 78 -11.36 0.35 6.09
CA ARG A 78 -10.53 0.91 5.02
C ARG A 78 -9.85 2.22 5.45
N TYR A 79 -10.60 3.12 6.10
CA TYR A 79 -10.04 4.37 6.62
C TYR A 79 -9.03 4.14 7.76
N ILE A 80 -9.33 3.23 8.69
CA ILE A 80 -8.41 2.84 9.77
C ILE A 80 -7.10 2.30 9.18
N PHE A 81 -7.18 1.45 8.16
CA PHE A 81 -6.01 0.88 7.53
C PHE A 81 -5.20 1.94 6.76
N TYR A 82 -5.87 2.89 6.09
CA TYR A 82 -5.20 4.06 5.51
C TYR A 82 -4.48 4.90 6.57
N ARG A 83 -5.10 5.12 7.74
CA ARG A 83 -4.49 5.84 8.86
C ARG A 83 -3.24 5.11 9.37
N LEU A 84 -3.31 3.80 9.52
CA LEU A 84 -2.16 2.98 9.92
C LEU A 84 -1.04 3.02 8.86
N TYR A 85 -1.39 2.91 7.58
CA TYR A 85 -0.45 3.02 6.47
C TYR A 85 0.22 4.40 6.44
N SER A 86 -0.57 5.48 6.51
CA SER A 86 -0.04 6.85 6.48
C SER A 86 0.83 7.16 7.69
N TYR A 87 0.49 6.64 8.88
CA TYR A 87 1.34 6.73 10.06
C TYR A 87 2.69 6.03 9.85
N GLY A 88 2.70 4.79 9.37
CA GLY A 88 3.94 4.02 9.18
C GLY A 88 4.86 4.52 8.05
N PHE A 89 4.32 5.29 7.08
CA PHE A 89 5.04 5.69 5.86
C PHE A 89 5.26 7.21 5.70
N ASN A 90 4.66 8.07 6.54
CA ASN A 90 4.85 9.53 6.46
C ASN A 90 6.16 10.02 7.06
N ASP A 91 6.72 9.34 8.07
CA ASP A 91 7.94 9.79 8.76
C ASP A 91 9.24 9.52 7.97
N ARG A 92 9.14 8.96 6.75
CA ARG A 92 10.30 8.59 5.95
C ARG A 92 10.66 9.69 4.94
N PRO A 93 11.92 10.18 4.94
CA PRO A 93 12.39 11.18 3.96
C PRO A 93 12.22 10.68 2.52
N SER A 94 11.96 11.61 1.59
CA SER A 94 11.78 11.26 0.17
C SER A 94 13.09 10.84 -0.49
N LEU A 95 13.01 10.01 -1.54
CA LEU A 95 14.18 9.55 -2.29
C LEU A 95 15.02 10.74 -2.82
N ASN A 96 14.36 11.81 -3.26
CA ASN A 96 15.04 13.01 -3.77
C ASN A 96 15.81 13.74 -2.68
N GLN A 97 15.19 13.93 -1.51
CA GLN A 97 15.87 14.55 -0.36
C GLN A 97 17.14 13.80 0.03
N ILE A 98 17.13 12.46 0.01
CA ILE A 98 18.32 11.68 0.37
C ILE A 98 19.37 11.68 -0.75
N LYS A 99 18.96 11.64 -2.02
CA LYS A 99 19.89 11.81 -3.14
C LYS A 99 20.60 13.17 -3.04
N GLU A 100 19.87 14.23 -2.73
CA GLU A 100 20.41 15.57 -2.53
C GLU A 100 21.34 15.62 -1.30
N THR A 101 20.93 15.03 -0.19
CA THR A 101 21.76 14.96 1.03
C THR A 101 23.07 14.19 0.76
N ARG A 102 23.02 13.07 0.01
CA ARG A 102 24.22 12.32 -0.42
C ARG A 102 25.14 13.18 -1.30
N HIS A 103 24.56 13.90 -2.26
CA HIS A 103 25.31 14.77 -3.16
C HIS A 103 26.01 15.90 -2.40
N GLN A 104 25.31 16.55 -1.47
CA GLN A 104 25.89 17.58 -0.61
C GLN A 104 27.05 17.04 0.23
N MET A 105 26.90 15.86 0.85
CA MET A 105 27.99 15.23 1.59
C MET A 105 29.22 14.91 0.72
N ALA A 106 29.00 14.47 -0.52
CA ALA A 106 30.09 14.23 -1.47
C ALA A 106 30.80 15.53 -1.88
N LEU A 107 30.07 16.65 -2.03
CA LEU A 107 30.68 17.96 -2.29
C LEU A 107 31.49 18.47 -1.09
N ASP A 108 30.98 18.29 0.13
CA ASP A 108 31.65 18.73 1.35
C ASP A 108 32.93 17.92 1.62
N SER A 109 32.93 16.62 1.29
CA SER A 109 34.14 15.79 1.37
C SER A 109 35.23 16.28 0.41
N MET A 110 34.85 16.66 -0.81
CA MET A 110 35.77 17.23 -1.80
C MET A 110 36.31 18.60 -1.37
N ARG A 111 35.47 19.47 -0.78
CA ARG A 111 35.91 20.76 -0.24
C ARG A 111 36.93 20.61 0.88
N LYS A 112 36.70 19.68 1.83
CA LYS A 112 37.63 19.42 2.93
C LYS A 112 38.98 18.90 2.45
N ARG A 113 39.00 17.99 1.48
CA ARG A 113 40.25 17.53 0.84
C ARG A 113 41.02 18.68 0.19
N LYS A 114 40.33 19.62 -0.45
CA LYS A 114 40.97 20.82 -1.02
C LYS A 114 41.52 21.76 0.06
N GLN A 115 40.84 21.92 1.19
CA GLN A 115 41.32 22.74 2.31
C GLN A 115 42.56 22.15 3.00
N GLN A 116 42.61 20.82 3.20
CA GLN A 116 43.81 20.16 3.71
C GLN A 116 45.00 20.28 2.75
N ASN A 117 44.79 20.07 1.44
CA ASN A 117 45.87 20.24 0.45
C ASN A 117 46.26 21.70 0.19
N GLY A 118 45.38 22.68 0.49
CA GLY A 118 45.65 24.11 0.30
C GLY A 118 46.24 24.83 1.51
N GLY A 119 46.02 24.32 2.73
CA GLY A 119 46.51 24.92 4.00
C GLY A 119 47.91 24.48 4.43
N SER A 120 48.43 23.38 3.86
CA SER A 120 49.77 22.87 4.21
C SER A 120 50.91 23.77 3.73
N SER A 121 50.67 24.70 2.79
CA SER A 121 51.75 25.54 2.24
C SER A 121 51.94 26.89 2.96
N SER A 122 51.07 27.26 3.90
CA SER A 122 51.17 28.56 4.61
C SER A 122 51.40 28.44 6.12
N ASN A 123 50.93 27.36 6.76
CA ASN A 123 51.05 27.21 8.21
C ASN A 123 52.34 26.48 8.66
N GLU A 124 53.04 25.81 7.75
CA GLU A 124 54.32 25.14 8.04
C GLU A 124 55.50 26.14 8.20
N ILE A 125 55.32 27.38 7.70
CA ILE A 125 56.32 28.46 7.83
C ILE A 125 56.13 29.24 9.15
N GLU A 126 54.95 29.17 9.78
CA GLU A 126 54.64 29.92 11.01
C GLU A 126 54.83 29.08 12.29
N SER A 127 54.78 27.75 12.21
CA SER A 127 55.12 26.86 13.33
C SER A 127 56.64 26.79 13.59
N ILE A 128 57.47 26.81 12.55
CA ILE A 128 58.94 26.76 12.68
C ILE A 128 59.49 28.04 13.35
N ASN A 129 58.87 29.19 13.14
CA ASN A 129 59.32 30.45 13.73
C ASN A 129 58.98 30.61 15.22
N ASN A 130 57.96 29.90 15.72
CA ASN A 130 57.55 30.00 17.12
C ASN A 130 58.20 28.95 18.02
N GLU A 131 58.71 27.85 17.46
CA GLU A 131 59.39 26.79 18.22
C GLU A 131 60.85 27.17 18.58
N ILE A 132 61.47 28.08 17.83
CA ILE A 132 62.84 28.58 18.14
C ILE A 132 62.84 29.59 19.29
N ASN A 133 61.72 30.28 19.56
CA ASN A 133 61.65 31.33 20.59
C ASN A 133 61.21 30.87 21.98
N ASN A 134 60.70 29.64 22.14
CA ASN A 134 60.12 29.17 23.41
C ASN A 134 61.01 28.21 24.22
N ASN A 135 62.23 27.91 23.78
CA ASN A 135 63.16 27.05 24.54
C ASN A 135 63.83 27.72 25.76
N ASN A 136 63.33 28.87 26.20
CA ASN A 136 63.71 29.49 27.47
C ASN A 136 62.46 29.84 28.26
N ASN A 137 61.88 28.88 29.01
CA ASN A 137 61.45 29.08 30.41
C ASN A 137 60.65 27.89 30.95
N ASN A 138 61.22 27.29 32.00
CA ASN A 138 60.60 26.84 33.25
C ASN A 138 59.59 25.66 33.28
N ASN A 139 60.08 24.57 33.89
CA ASN A 139 59.64 23.93 35.14
C ASN A 139 58.16 23.94 35.59
N ASN A 140 57.75 22.72 36.01
CA ASN A 140 56.85 22.31 37.11
C ASN A 140 55.48 21.71 36.74
N ASN A 141 55.32 20.45 37.19
CA ASN A 141 54.20 19.81 37.91
C ASN A 141 52.74 20.14 37.53
N ASP A 142 51.95 19.13 37.17
CA ASP A 142 50.99 18.43 38.06
C ASP A 142 50.02 17.57 37.23
N ASP A 143 49.51 16.52 37.87
CA ASP A 143 48.68 15.45 37.34
C ASP A 143 47.33 15.94 36.79
N ASP A 144 47.02 15.58 35.52
CA ASP A 144 45.64 15.45 35.05
C ASP A 144 45.60 14.45 33.88
N GLU A 145 44.93 13.32 34.11
CA GLU A 145 44.78 12.20 33.16
C GLU A 145 43.75 12.57 32.07
N ASN A 146 44.04 13.58 31.26
CA ASN A 146 43.32 13.85 30.02
C ASN A 146 44.10 13.23 28.86
N LYS A 147 43.59 12.11 28.35
CA LYS A 147 44.13 11.45 27.16
C LYS A 147 43.97 12.39 25.96
N GLU A 148 45.01 13.18 25.67
CA GLU A 148 45.06 14.12 24.57
C GLU A 148 45.08 13.32 23.26
N ILE A 149 43.91 13.19 22.63
CA ILE A 149 43.75 12.48 21.36
C ILE A 149 44.61 13.20 20.32
N THR A 150 45.59 12.51 19.75
CA THR A 150 46.51 13.06 18.74
C THR A 150 45.72 13.53 17.51
N GLU A 151 46.15 14.60 16.83
CA GLU A 151 45.44 15.15 15.65
C GLU A 151 45.18 14.10 14.55
N GLU A 152 46.10 13.15 14.36
CA GLU A 152 45.92 12.01 13.46
C GLU A 152 44.76 11.07 13.89
N GLU A 153 44.60 10.85 15.19
CA GLU A 153 43.55 9.99 15.75
C GLU A 153 42.18 10.69 15.63
N LYS A 154 42.13 12.03 15.82
CA LYS A 154 40.94 12.84 15.51
C LYS A 154 40.57 12.79 14.03
N GLU A 155 41.55 12.80 13.13
CA GLU A 155 41.31 12.72 11.69
C GLU A 155 40.80 11.33 11.26
N LYS A 156 41.39 10.25 11.77
CA LYS A 156 40.90 8.89 11.56
C LYS A 156 39.45 8.72 12.04
N ILE A 157 39.12 9.23 13.23
CA ILE A 157 37.74 9.21 13.77
C ILE A 157 36.78 10.00 12.87
N LYS A 158 37.20 11.14 12.30
CA LYS A 158 36.37 11.92 11.36
C LYS A 158 36.12 11.18 10.06
N ILE A 159 37.15 10.54 9.48
CA ILE A 159 37.05 9.77 8.24
C ILE A 159 36.14 8.56 8.45
N GLU A 160 36.28 7.85 9.57
CA GLU A 160 35.46 6.68 9.90
C GLU A 160 33.99 7.05 10.13
N LYS A 161 33.72 8.14 10.89
CA LYS A 161 32.35 8.69 11.03
C LYS A 161 31.74 9.11 9.69
N GLN A 162 32.55 9.61 8.75
CA GLN A 162 32.07 9.97 7.43
C GLN A 162 31.74 8.76 6.57
N LYS A 163 32.61 7.74 6.58
CA LYS A 163 32.38 6.46 5.92
C LYS A 163 31.11 5.77 6.46
N GLN A 164 30.90 5.80 7.77
CA GLN A 164 29.69 5.27 8.41
C GLN A 164 28.41 5.96 7.88
N ARG A 165 28.43 7.29 7.75
CA ARG A 165 27.30 8.07 7.21
C ARG A 165 27.03 7.75 5.75
N GLU A 166 28.07 7.60 4.92
CA GLU A 166 27.89 7.21 3.51
C GLU A 166 27.27 5.83 3.37
N ILE A 167 27.69 4.86 4.19
CA ILE A 167 27.10 3.53 4.25
C ILE A 167 25.62 3.62 4.65
N GLU A 168 25.30 4.35 5.72
CA GLU A 168 23.92 4.54 6.17
C GLU A 168 23.03 5.16 5.07
N ILE A 169 23.54 6.18 4.37
CA ILE A 169 22.81 6.84 3.28
C ILE A 169 22.62 5.90 2.10
N SER A 170 23.62 5.11 1.74
CA SER A 170 23.50 4.13 0.66
C SER A 170 22.44 3.07 0.98
N ALA A 171 22.44 2.54 2.21
CA ALA A 171 21.40 1.63 2.69
C ALA A 171 20.01 2.28 2.68
N ARG A 172 19.89 3.54 3.14
CA ARG A 172 18.63 4.30 3.06
C ARG A 172 18.17 4.49 1.61
N LEU A 173 19.07 4.83 0.70
CA LEU A 173 18.75 4.98 -0.74
C LEU A 173 18.24 3.68 -1.36
N GLU A 174 18.86 2.55 -1.04
CA GLU A 174 18.39 1.23 -1.49
C GLU A 174 16.97 0.96 -0.97
N THR A 175 16.74 1.13 0.33
CA THR A 175 15.39 0.92 0.91
C THR A 175 14.32 1.87 0.35
N LEU A 176 14.71 3.09 -0.03
CA LEU A 176 13.81 4.07 -0.65
C LEU A 176 13.57 3.81 -2.13
N SER A 177 14.56 3.31 -2.84
CA SER A 177 14.39 2.86 -4.22
C SER A 177 13.47 1.65 -4.31
N ALA A 178 13.41 0.84 -3.24
CA ALA A 178 12.48 -0.26 -3.08
C ALA A 178 11.07 0.17 -2.63
N ARG A 179 10.83 1.47 -2.36
CA ARG A 179 9.53 1.96 -1.89
C ARG A 179 8.50 1.90 -3.03
N PRO A 180 7.36 1.23 -2.85
CA PRO A 180 6.34 1.18 -3.87
C PRO A 180 5.64 2.53 -4.05
N ASN A 181 5.22 2.79 -5.30
CA ASN A 181 4.38 3.93 -5.64
C ASN A 181 3.10 3.90 -4.80
N HIS A 182 2.66 5.06 -4.33
CA HIS A 182 1.48 5.18 -3.44
C HIS A 182 0.21 4.56 -4.05
N THR A 183 -0.02 4.74 -5.35
CA THR A 183 -1.13 4.12 -6.10
C THR A 183 -0.99 2.60 -6.17
N LEU A 184 0.25 2.12 -6.25
CA LEU A 184 0.53 0.69 -6.28
C LEU A 184 0.33 0.05 -4.90
N SER A 185 0.73 0.76 -3.84
CA SER A 185 0.43 0.39 -2.46
C SER A 185 -1.08 0.27 -2.24
N SER A 186 -1.88 1.27 -2.64
CA SER A 186 -3.34 1.20 -2.47
C SER A 186 -3.99 0.12 -3.33
N ALA A 187 -3.49 -0.13 -4.55
CA ALA A 187 -3.94 -1.23 -5.39
C ALA A 187 -3.63 -2.60 -4.76
N ALA A 188 -2.44 -2.79 -4.17
CA ALA A 188 -2.07 -4.04 -3.51
C ALA A 188 -2.96 -4.34 -2.29
N ILE A 189 -3.27 -3.32 -1.50
CA ILE A 189 -4.24 -3.42 -0.38
C ILE A 189 -5.62 -3.82 -0.91
N GLY A 190 -6.05 -3.19 -2.01
CA GLY A 190 -7.29 -3.50 -2.69
C GLY A 190 -7.35 -4.94 -3.18
N VAL A 191 -6.27 -5.45 -3.77
CA VAL A 191 -6.12 -6.84 -4.18
C VAL A 191 -6.29 -7.78 -2.99
N GLY A 192 -5.67 -7.47 -1.86
CA GLY A 192 -5.84 -8.25 -0.63
C GLY A 192 -7.30 -8.34 -0.20
N SER A 193 -7.99 -7.19 -0.12
CA SER A 193 -9.42 -7.16 0.24
C SER A 193 -10.30 -7.88 -0.79
N GLY A 194 -9.97 -7.76 -2.09
CA GLY A 194 -10.68 -8.45 -3.16
C GLY A 194 -10.50 -9.97 -3.10
N VAL A 195 -9.29 -10.48 -2.88
CA VAL A 195 -9.06 -11.93 -2.69
C VAL A 195 -9.84 -12.45 -1.48
N ALA A 196 -9.80 -11.73 -0.36
CA ALA A 196 -10.53 -12.12 0.84
C ALA A 196 -12.06 -12.13 0.61
N TYR A 197 -12.59 -11.11 -0.06
CA TYR A 197 -13.99 -11.09 -0.52
C TYR A 197 -14.33 -12.30 -1.38
N GLY A 198 -13.53 -12.56 -2.40
CA GLY A 198 -13.75 -13.68 -3.32
C GLY A 198 -13.75 -15.03 -2.58
N PHE A 199 -12.84 -15.22 -1.64
CA PHE A 199 -12.77 -16.44 -0.86
C PHE A 199 -14.00 -16.63 0.04
N ILE A 200 -14.42 -15.58 0.76
CA ILE A 200 -15.57 -15.65 1.68
C ILE A 200 -16.89 -15.81 0.93
N MET A 201 -17.09 -15.07 -0.16
CA MET A 201 -18.38 -15.04 -0.86
C MET A 201 -18.54 -16.18 -1.88
N PHE A 202 -17.44 -16.66 -2.47
CA PHE A 202 -17.49 -17.68 -3.53
C PHE A 202 -16.84 -19.01 -3.14
N GLY A 203 -15.99 -19.06 -2.11
CA GLY A 203 -15.21 -20.26 -1.78
C GLY A 203 -16.04 -21.51 -1.50
N SER A 204 -17.11 -21.38 -0.70
CA SER A 204 -18.02 -22.51 -0.39
C SER A 204 -18.79 -22.98 -1.63
N ILE A 205 -19.35 -22.03 -2.39
CA ILE A 205 -20.09 -22.30 -3.64
C ILE A 205 -19.17 -22.98 -4.66
N LEU A 206 -17.92 -22.52 -4.76
CA LEU A 206 -16.93 -23.10 -5.66
C LEU A 206 -16.57 -24.53 -5.24
N TRP A 207 -16.45 -24.81 -3.94
CA TRP A 207 -16.21 -26.17 -3.45
C TRP A 207 -17.31 -27.15 -3.85
N GLU A 208 -18.58 -26.73 -3.76
CA GLU A 208 -19.74 -27.55 -4.16
C GLU A 208 -19.75 -27.89 -5.66
N SER A 209 -19.13 -27.07 -6.51
CA SER A 209 -19.05 -27.32 -7.95
C SER A 209 -18.24 -28.57 -8.35
N THR A 210 -17.48 -29.15 -7.41
CA THR A 210 -16.72 -30.40 -7.62
C THR A 210 -17.62 -31.64 -7.67
N GLY A 211 -18.82 -31.56 -7.09
CA GLY A 211 -19.80 -32.65 -7.05
C GLY A 211 -20.36 -33.01 -8.44
N PRO A 212 -20.97 -34.20 -8.60
CA PRO A 212 -21.46 -34.70 -9.89
C PRO A 212 -22.68 -33.95 -10.46
N GLY A 213 -23.28 -33.02 -9.71
CA GLY A 213 -24.47 -32.27 -10.10
C GLY A 213 -24.18 -30.82 -10.48
N THR A 214 -25.04 -30.25 -11.34
CA THR A 214 -25.04 -28.81 -11.63
C THR A 214 -26.21 -28.13 -10.93
N LEU A 215 -25.96 -26.99 -10.30
CA LEU A 215 -26.99 -26.17 -9.69
C LEU A 215 -27.35 -25.03 -10.64
N PHE A 216 -28.64 -24.83 -10.88
CA PHE A 216 -29.15 -23.70 -11.66
C PHE A 216 -29.62 -22.60 -10.73
N SER A 217 -29.48 -21.35 -11.17
CA SER A 217 -29.98 -20.22 -10.38
C SER A 217 -31.52 -20.29 -10.28
N PRO A 218 -32.10 -20.23 -9.07
CA PRO A 218 -33.55 -20.18 -8.92
C PRO A 218 -34.19 -18.95 -9.60
N ALA A 219 -33.43 -17.87 -9.79
CA ALA A 219 -33.86 -16.67 -10.50
C ALA A 219 -33.82 -16.81 -12.04
N CYS A 220 -33.02 -17.73 -12.57
CA CYS A 220 -32.89 -18.00 -14.00
C CYS A 220 -32.50 -19.46 -14.25
N PRO A 221 -33.47 -20.33 -14.58
CA PRO A 221 -33.23 -21.77 -14.79
C PRO A 221 -32.29 -22.09 -15.95
N THR A 222 -32.02 -21.13 -16.84
CA THR A 222 -31.17 -21.30 -18.02
C THR A 222 -29.68 -21.17 -17.75
N VAL A 223 -29.28 -20.64 -16.58
CA VAL A 223 -27.88 -20.35 -16.25
C VAL A 223 -27.42 -21.09 -15.01
N ASN A 224 -26.19 -21.60 -15.09
CA ASN A 224 -25.53 -22.30 -13.98
C ASN A 224 -25.21 -21.30 -12.84
N LEU A 225 -25.58 -21.66 -11.61
CA LEU A 225 -25.34 -20.89 -10.40
C LEU A 225 -23.84 -20.63 -10.19
N PHE A 226 -22.98 -21.62 -10.43
CA PHE A 226 -21.54 -21.51 -10.25
C PHE A 226 -20.92 -20.46 -11.19
N MET A 227 -21.38 -20.44 -12.44
CA MET A 227 -20.94 -19.45 -13.44
C MET A 227 -21.43 -18.04 -13.07
N LEU A 228 -22.71 -17.93 -12.71
CA LEU A 228 -23.32 -16.67 -12.28
C LEU A 228 -22.57 -16.05 -11.11
N SER A 229 -22.34 -16.84 -10.05
CA SER A 229 -21.60 -16.39 -8.87
C SER A 229 -20.16 -16.02 -9.20
N SER A 230 -19.47 -16.79 -10.07
CA SER A 230 -18.09 -16.47 -10.47
C SER A 230 -17.97 -15.09 -11.15
N ILE A 231 -18.93 -14.73 -12.02
CA ILE A 231 -18.95 -13.45 -12.72
C ILE A 231 -19.25 -12.29 -11.76
N ILE A 232 -20.23 -12.46 -10.86
CA ILE A 232 -20.56 -11.42 -9.86
C ILE A 232 -19.37 -11.20 -8.92
N THR A 233 -18.73 -12.27 -8.46
CA THR A 233 -17.54 -12.19 -7.61
C THR A 233 -16.39 -11.53 -8.36
N LEU A 234 -16.12 -11.87 -9.62
CA LEU A 234 -15.14 -11.17 -10.44
C LEU A 234 -15.36 -9.64 -10.43
N PHE A 235 -16.58 -9.17 -10.68
CA PHE A 235 -16.88 -7.74 -10.68
C PHE A 235 -16.70 -7.07 -9.32
N MET A 236 -17.15 -7.72 -8.24
CA MET A 236 -17.01 -7.19 -6.88
C MET A 236 -15.54 -7.16 -6.44
N THR A 237 -14.76 -8.18 -6.78
CA THR A 237 -13.34 -8.20 -6.45
C THR A 237 -12.55 -7.11 -7.20
N LEU A 238 -12.87 -6.84 -8.47
CA LEU A 238 -12.32 -5.70 -9.21
C LEU A 238 -12.73 -4.35 -8.58
N LEU A 239 -13.99 -4.21 -8.17
CA LEU A 239 -14.47 -3.01 -7.47
C LEU A 239 -13.72 -2.79 -6.16
N HIS A 240 -13.44 -3.83 -5.36
CA HIS A 240 -12.64 -3.69 -4.15
C HIS A 240 -11.23 -3.15 -4.43
N VAL A 241 -10.59 -3.55 -5.54
CA VAL A 241 -9.31 -2.95 -5.96
C VAL A 241 -9.49 -1.47 -6.28
N VAL A 242 -10.45 -1.13 -7.14
CA VAL A 242 -10.72 0.25 -7.58
C VAL A 242 -11.09 1.16 -6.40
N TYR A 243 -11.96 0.70 -5.51
CA TYR A 243 -12.41 1.44 -4.33
C TYR A 243 -11.25 1.77 -3.40
N ASN A 244 -10.32 0.83 -3.18
CA ASN A 244 -9.14 1.11 -2.37
C ASN A 244 -8.22 2.15 -3.04
N VAL A 245 -8.02 2.07 -4.35
CA VAL A 245 -7.22 3.06 -5.09
C VAL A 245 -7.84 4.47 -4.99
N LEU A 246 -9.14 4.59 -5.28
CA LEU A 246 -9.88 5.85 -5.24
C LEU A 246 -9.98 6.43 -3.81
N ALA A 247 -10.27 5.59 -2.82
CA ALA A 247 -10.39 6.02 -1.42
C ALA A 247 -9.05 6.55 -0.90
N PHE A 248 -7.94 5.84 -1.15
CA PHE A 248 -6.61 6.28 -0.72
C PHE A 248 -6.19 7.60 -1.39
N GLN A 249 -6.51 7.77 -2.68
CA GLN A 249 -6.29 9.03 -3.38
C GLN A 249 -7.14 10.16 -2.75
N GLY A 250 -8.42 9.90 -2.46
CA GLY A 250 -9.32 10.83 -1.80
C GLY A 250 -8.84 11.26 -0.41
N TYR A 251 -8.42 10.30 0.43
CA TYR A 251 -7.93 10.56 1.78
C TYR A 251 -6.63 11.38 1.79
N ARG A 252 -5.72 11.13 0.84
CA ARG A 252 -4.44 11.83 0.75
C ARG A 252 -4.60 13.24 0.20
N SER A 253 -5.35 13.39 -0.88
CA SER A 253 -5.55 14.69 -1.56
C SER A 253 -6.62 15.56 -0.91
N LYS A 254 -7.23 15.13 0.21
CA LYS A 254 -8.40 15.76 0.86
C LYS A 254 -9.56 16.02 -0.12
N LYS A 255 -9.65 15.22 -1.18
CA LYS A 255 -10.65 15.29 -2.23
C LYS A 255 -11.84 14.42 -1.84
N TYR A 256 -12.74 14.98 -1.02
CA TYR A 256 -13.88 14.25 -0.47
C TYR A 256 -14.84 13.69 -1.54
N HIS A 257 -14.89 14.26 -2.74
CA HIS A 257 -15.71 13.76 -3.84
C HIS A 257 -15.34 12.32 -4.25
N LEU A 258 -14.05 11.96 -4.22
CA LEU A 258 -13.60 10.60 -4.55
C LEU A 258 -14.07 9.60 -3.48
N VAL A 259 -13.99 9.99 -2.21
CA VAL A 259 -14.43 9.17 -1.08
C VAL A 259 -15.95 8.98 -1.11
N ALA A 260 -16.70 10.06 -1.34
CA ALA A 260 -18.15 10.01 -1.45
C ALA A 260 -18.61 9.10 -2.60
N PHE A 261 -17.95 9.19 -3.76
CA PHE A 261 -18.21 8.30 -4.89
C PHE A 261 -18.04 6.82 -4.51
N VAL A 262 -16.94 6.47 -3.83
CA VAL A 262 -16.66 5.10 -3.39
C VAL A 262 -17.75 4.60 -2.44
N ILE A 263 -18.10 5.39 -1.41
CA ILE A 263 -19.13 4.99 -0.45
C ILE A 263 -20.47 4.78 -1.16
N ILE A 264 -20.93 5.76 -1.95
CA ILE A 264 -22.22 5.68 -2.66
C ILE A 264 -22.26 4.47 -3.60
N THR A 265 -21.23 4.29 -4.43
CA THR A 265 -21.18 3.17 -5.37
C THR A 265 -21.05 1.81 -4.67
N HIS A 266 -20.36 1.73 -3.53
CA HIS A 266 -20.28 0.50 -2.75
C HIS A 266 -21.64 0.11 -2.16
N PHE A 267 -22.40 1.08 -1.61
CA PHE A 267 -23.78 0.82 -1.17
C PHE A 267 -24.68 0.39 -2.34
N VAL A 268 -24.66 1.14 -3.44
CA VAL A 268 -25.47 0.86 -4.64
C VAL A 268 -25.18 -0.54 -5.19
N THR A 269 -23.91 -0.89 -5.37
CA THR A 269 -23.51 -2.21 -5.89
C THR A 269 -23.93 -3.32 -4.94
N THR A 270 -23.75 -3.16 -3.63
CA THR A 270 -24.17 -4.17 -2.65
C THR A 270 -25.68 -4.35 -2.67
N TYR A 271 -26.48 -3.29 -2.74
CA TYR A 271 -27.93 -3.42 -2.85
C TYR A 271 -28.39 -4.00 -4.20
N LEU A 272 -27.72 -3.70 -5.30
CA LEU A 272 -28.06 -4.25 -6.62
C LEU A 272 -27.81 -5.76 -6.69
N THR A 273 -26.93 -6.33 -5.87
CA THR A 273 -26.79 -7.78 -5.78
C THR A 273 -28.05 -8.49 -5.28
N LEU A 274 -28.95 -7.79 -4.57
CA LEU A 274 -30.24 -8.36 -4.12
C LEU A 274 -31.21 -8.62 -5.27
N LEU A 275 -30.97 -8.06 -6.44
CA LEU A 275 -31.74 -8.42 -7.64
C LEU A 275 -31.55 -9.90 -8.04
N ASN A 276 -30.58 -10.59 -7.43
CA ASN A 276 -30.39 -12.04 -7.54
C ASN A 276 -31.30 -12.87 -6.61
N LEU A 277 -32.21 -12.27 -5.83
CA LEU A 277 -33.17 -13.02 -5.04
C LEU A 277 -34.24 -13.68 -5.94
N PRO A 278 -34.73 -14.89 -5.58
CA PRO A 278 -35.82 -15.56 -6.28
C PRO A 278 -37.16 -14.87 -5.99
N THR A 279 -37.44 -13.77 -6.68
CA THR A 279 -38.76 -13.13 -6.67
C THR A 279 -39.38 -13.22 -8.07
N LYS A 280 -40.72 -13.15 -8.16
CA LYS A 280 -41.45 -13.34 -9.42
C LYS A 280 -41.15 -12.29 -10.51
N THR A 281 -40.43 -11.21 -10.20
CA THR A 281 -40.21 -10.06 -11.11
C THR A 281 -38.74 -9.76 -11.41
N THR A 282 -37.78 -10.36 -10.70
CA THR A 282 -36.35 -10.04 -10.86
C THR A 282 -35.61 -11.14 -11.62
N SER A 283 -34.89 -10.75 -12.67
CA SER A 283 -34.03 -11.64 -13.45
C SER A 283 -32.57 -11.56 -12.97
N CYS A 284 -31.88 -12.70 -12.91
CA CYS A 284 -30.42 -12.77 -12.66
C CYS A 284 -29.61 -11.87 -13.61
N PHE A 285 -30.12 -11.60 -14.81
CA PHE A 285 -29.52 -10.69 -15.78
C PHE A 285 -29.40 -9.26 -15.23
N GLY A 286 -30.40 -8.81 -14.45
CA GLY A 286 -30.42 -7.48 -13.87
C GLY A 286 -29.27 -7.23 -12.91
N SER A 287 -28.98 -8.17 -12.01
CA SER A 287 -27.87 -8.03 -11.05
C SER A 287 -26.51 -8.04 -11.76
N VAL A 288 -26.27 -9.00 -12.66
CA VAL A 288 -24.99 -9.11 -13.38
C VAL A 288 -24.73 -7.90 -14.28
N PHE A 289 -25.74 -7.50 -15.07
CA PHE A 289 -25.60 -6.40 -16.01
C PHE A 289 -25.35 -5.09 -15.27
N THR A 290 -26.14 -4.78 -14.23
CA THR A 290 -25.99 -3.53 -13.48
C THR A 290 -24.67 -3.45 -12.72
N VAL A 291 -24.26 -4.52 -12.03
CA VAL A 291 -22.97 -4.58 -11.35
C VAL A 291 -21.83 -4.46 -12.36
N GLY A 292 -21.90 -5.16 -13.50
CA GLY A 292 -20.90 -5.08 -14.56
C GLY A 292 -20.73 -3.67 -15.13
N VAL A 293 -21.85 -2.96 -15.41
CA VAL A 293 -21.82 -1.57 -15.88
C VAL A 293 -21.17 -0.65 -14.83
N ILE A 294 -21.51 -0.80 -13.55
CA ILE A 294 -20.91 0.01 -12.48
C ILE A 294 -19.41 -0.30 -12.34
N THR A 295 -19.00 -1.55 -12.47
CA THR A 295 -17.58 -1.94 -12.45
C THR A 295 -16.82 -1.28 -13.59
N LEU A 296 -17.31 -1.39 -14.84
CA LEU A 296 -16.66 -0.77 -16.00
C LEU A 296 -16.57 0.76 -15.85
N PHE A 297 -17.66 1.38 -15.41
CA PHE A 297 -17.70 2.82 -15.15
C PHE A 297 -16.69 3.23 -14.06
N SER A 298 -16.64 2.47 -12.94
CA SER A 298 -15.72 2.74 -11.83
C SER A 298 -14.27 2.57 -12.22
N VAL A 299 -13.95 1.55 -13.04
CA VAL A 299 -12.60 1.35 -13.61
C VAL A 299 -12.22 2.51 -14.52
N GLY A 300 -13.12 2.92 -15.44
CA GLY A 300 -12.89 4.07 -16.32
C GLY A 300 -12.69 5.38 -15.54
N PHE A 301 -13.53 5.63 -14.53
CA PHE A 301 -13.41 6.77 -13.64
C PHE A 301 -12.09 6.77 -12.84
N CYS A 302 -11.66 5.59 -12.37
CA CYS A 302 -10.37 5.42 -11.70
C CYS A 302 -9.20 5.80 -12.61
N ILE A 303 -9.15 5.25 -13.82
CA ILE A 303 -8.11 5.57 -14.81
C ILE A 303 -8.11 7.07 -15.12
N PHE A 304 -9.28 7.67 -15.36
CA PHE A 304 -9.39 9.11 -15.61
C PHE A 304 -8.89 9.95 -14.42
N SER A 305 -9.25 9.59 -13.18
CA SER A 305 -8.79 10.27 -11.97
C SER A 305 -7.26 10.20 -11.81
N LEU A 306 -6.67 9.04 -12.13
CA LEU A 306 -5.22 8.85 -12.10
C LEU A 306 -4.51 9.71 -13.17
N LEU A 307 -4.98 9.67 -14.42
CA LEU A 307 -4.41 10.46 -15.51
C LEU A 307 -4.47 11.96 -15.24
N LYS A 308 -5.61 12.45 -14.70
CA LYS A 308 -5.76 13.86 -14.32
C LYS A 308 -4.81 14.25 -13.20
N SER A 309 -4.60 13.37 -12.22
CA SER A 309 -3.68 13.61 -11.11
C SER A 309 -2.23 13.70 -11.58
N ASP A 310 -1.80 12.80 -12.47
CA ASP A 310 -0.44 12.79 -13.01
C ASP A 310 -0.19 14.01 -13.92
N SER A 311 -1.18 14.44 -14.70
CA SER A 311 -1.08 15.65 -15.53
C SER A 311 -0.86 16.92 -14.70
N ILE A 312 -1.47 17.03 -13.51
CA ILE A 312 -1.32 18.21 -12.65
C ILE A 312 0.07 18.23 -11.98
N THR A 313 0.64 17.05 -11.70
CA THR A 313 1.94 16.94 -11.02
C THR A 313 3.14 17.26 -11.93
N LYS A 314 2.94 17.32 -13.25
CA LYS A 314 3.99 17.69 -14.24
C LYS A 314 4.06 19.19 -14.55
N ILE A 315 3.14 20.01 -14.04
CA ILE A 315 3.05 21.45 -14.37
C ILE A 315 3.73 22.34 -13.31
N HIS A 316 4.26 21.77 -12.23
CA HIS A 316 5.02 22.46 -11.19
C HIS A 316 6.38 21.80 -10.97
#